data_AF-A0A8H3FJJ3-F1
#
_entry.id   AF-A0A8H3FJJ3-F1
#
_cell.length_a   1.000
_cell.length_b   1.000
_cell.length_c   1.000
_cell.angle_alpha   90.00
_cell.angle_beta   90.00
_cell.angle_gamma   90.00
#
_symmetry.space_group_name_H-M   'P 1'
#
loop_
_entity.id
_entity.type
_entity.pdbx_description
1 polymer ?
#
loop_
_entity_poly.entity_id
_entity_poly.type
_entity_poly.pdbx_seq_one_letter_code
_entity_poly.pdbx_strand_id
1 'polypeptide(L)'
;MPKASTKTSGSKAANNRIEPYSKSSPKIKDKENVDPKTQDSTKPDHDRGDYRDISLDEIKGEVPCYDDAATVRRKLKKLLTDKSIIPGTSKKWTQAAMVAEMQELEKRGHPVPYNQNATGPSARSLGNFLKKTGKMGAGDSPCYYWGYILSEKLRIWNGDKKSKPRLKAEEEFPGGHVREDASTKRMSMPRGGPPPPGAWEPNARGVTPAVPSMPLGPQGLCTGSVVPLMPRGPEVCTGFVPPVPDTSLARL
;
A
#
# COMPACT_ATOMS: atom_id res chain seq x y z
N MET A 1 -17.35 57.02 7.36
CA MET A 1 -17.83 55.74 7.92
C MET A 1 -16.68 54.74 7.94
N PRO A 2 -16.27 54.23 9.11
CA PRO A 2 -15.13 53.32 9.23
C PRO A 2 -15.48 51.90 8.77
N LYS A 3 -14.58 51.28 7.99
CA LYS A 3 -14.66 49.89 7.52
C LYS A 3 -14.16 48.96 8.62
N ALA A 4 -15.04 48.11 9.15
CA ALA A 4 -14.68 47.06 10.09
C ALA A 4 -13.89 45.95 9.36
N SER A 5 -12.67 45.71 9.82
CA SER A 5 -11.78 44.62 9.39
C SER A 5 -11.96 43.46 10.36
N THR A 6 -12.58 42.36 9.94
CA THR A 6 -12.70 41.14 10.74
C THR A 6 -11.52 40.21 10.43
N LYS A 7 -10.56 40.17 11.36
CA LYS A 7 -9.56 39.10 11.50
C LYS A 7 -10.27 37.86 12.05
N THR A 8 -10.37 36.79 11.26
CA THR A 8 -10.74 35.47 11.79
C THR A 8 -9.47 34.66 12.02
N SER A 9 -9.17 34.50 13.31
CA SER A 9 -8.10 33.70 13.89
C SER A 9 -8.20 32.22 13.49
N GLY A 10 -7.09 31.66 13.01
CA GLY A 10 -6.93 30.23 12.80
C GLY A 10 -6.89 29.47 14.12
N SER A 11 -7.88 28.61 14.34
CA SER A 11 -7.86 27.60 15.39
C SER A 11 -6.97 26.44 14.95
N LYS A 12 -5.71 26.45 15.40
CA LYS A 12 -4.82 25.27 15.40
C LYS A 12 -5.45 24.20 16.31
N ALA A 13 -6.04 23.19 15.70
CA ALA A 13 -6.52 22.01 16.40
C ALA A 13 -5.35 21.23 17.03
N ALA A 14 -5.57 20.84 18.28
CA ALA A 14 -4.71 20.16 19.22
C ALA A 14 -3.77 19.10 18.61
N ASN A 15 -2.50 19.29 18.92
CA ASN A 15 -1.43 18.32 18.78
C ASN A 15 -1.68 17.18 19.79
N ASN A 16 -2.14 16.02 19.32
CA ASN A 16 -2.19 14.80 20.12
C ASN A 16 -0.74 14.34 20.38
N ARG A 17 -0.18 14.86 21.48
CA ARG A 17 1.06 14.41 22.11
C ARG A 17 0.86 12.95 22.54
N ILE A 18 1.29 12.03 21.68
CA ILE A 18 1.45 10.64 22.04
C ILE A 18 2.54 10.59 23.10
N GLU A 19 2.14 10.23 24.32
CA GLU A 19 3.01 9.90 25.45
C GLU A 19 4.14 8.97 25.00
N PRO A 20 5.40 9.23 25.41
CA PRO A 20 6.52 8.39 25.07
C PRO A 20 6.34 7.02 25.73
N TYR A 21 6.26 5.97 24.91
CA TYR A 21 6.45 4.60 25.36
C TYR A 21 7.75 4.52 26.17
N SER A 22 7.60 4.27 27.47
CA SER A 22 8.69 4.01 28.42
C SER A 22 9.48 2.81 27.94
N LYS A 23 10.65 3.08 27.34
CA LYS A 23 11.70 2.10 27.07
C LYS A 23 12.30 1.63 28.39
N SER A 24 11.73 0.58 28.98
CA SER A 24 12.49 -0.33 29.84
C SER A 24 12.88 -1.56 29.02
N SER A 25 13.88 -1.41 28.16
CA SER A 25 14.58 -2.57 27.60
C SER A 25 15.48 -3.17 28.69
N PRO A 26 15.47 -4.51 28.89
CA PRO A 26 16.46 -5.17 29.72
C PRO A 26 17.86 -4.92 29.12
N LYS A 27 18.80 -4.47 29.96
CA LYS A 27 20.23 -4.44 29.61
C LYS A 27 20.74 -5.87 29.59
N ILE A 28 20.65 -6.54 28.44
CA ILE A 28 21.46 -7.73 28.16
C ILE A 28 22.84 -7.20 27.77
N LYS A 29 23.75 -7.22 28.74
CA LYS A 29 25.18 -7.23 28.50
C LYS A 29 25.55 -8.69 28.30
N ASP A 30 26.06 -9.03 27.12
CA ASP A 30 27.07 -10.06 26.81
C ASP A 30 27.20 -10.01 25.27
N LYS A 31 28.22 -9.34 24.69
CA LYS A 31 29.57 -9.84 24.43
C LYS A 31 29.60 -11.28 23.91
N GLU A 32 29.25 -11.43 22.63
CA GLU A 32 29.97 -12.36 21.77
C GLU A 32 30.23 -11.67 20.43
N ASN A 33 31.52 -11.44 20.17
CA ASN A 33 32.05 -10.78 18.99
C ASN A 33 32.14 -11.85 17.90
N VAL A 34 30.99 -12.21 17.30
CA VAL A 34 30.97 -13.03 16.10
C VAL A 34 31.17 -12.08 14.93
N ASP A 35 32.38 -12.08 14.37
CA ASP A 35 32.72 -11.35 13.16
C ASP A 35 31.61 -11.54 12.12
N PRO A 36 30.87 -10.48 11.73
CA PRO A 36 29.90 -10.57 10.66
C PRO A 36 30.71 -10.81 9.39
N LYS A 37 30.80 -12.09 9.01
CA LYS A 37 31.38 -12.58 7.77
C LYS A 37 31.04 -11.59 6.67
N THR A 38 32.06 -10.83 6.28
CA THR A 38 32.02 -9.83 5.22
C THR A 38 31.47 -10.52 3.98
N GLN A 39 30.17 -10.41 3.76
CA GLN A 39 29.59 -10.62 2.44
C GLN A 39 30.15 -9.49 1.59
N ASP A 40 31.22 -9.85 0.89
CA ASP A 40 31.94 -9.00 -0.03
C ASP A 40 30.90 -8.42 -1.00
N SER A 41 30.75 -7.10 -0.94
CA SER A 41 29.89 -6.34 -1.84
C SER A 41 30.62 -6.21 -3.18
N THR A 42 30.88 -7.34 -3.83
CA THR A 42 31.18 -7.38 -5.25
C THR A 42 29.93 -6.83 -5.92
N LYS A 43 30.07 -5.71 -6.64
CA LYS A 43 28.97 -5.04 -7.35
C LYS A 43 28.16 -6.10 -8.09
N PRO A 44 26.82 -6.07 -8.04
CA PRO A 44 26.02 -7.08 -8.71
C PRO A 44 26.37 -7.04 -10.20
N ASP A 45 26.89 -8.15 -10.72
CA ASP A 45 26.92 -8.37 -12.17
C ASP A 45 25.48 -8.20 -12.66
N HIS A 46 25.23 -7.13 -13.41
CA HIS A 46 23.91 -6.84 -13.98
C HIS A 46 23.51 -7.86 -15.06
N ASP A 47 24.34 -8.86 -15.33
CA ASP A 47 24.09 -9.98 -16.22
C ASP A 47 23.21 -11.09 -15.59
N ARG A 48 22.71 -10.86 -14.37
CA ARG A 48 21.92 -11.84 -13.59
C ARG A 48 20.46 -12.04 -14.03
N GLY A 49 20.06 -11.60 -15.22
CA GLY A 49 18.71 -11.86 -15.78
C GLY A 49 17.62 -10.89 -15.29
N ASP A 50 16.35 -11.32 -15.27
CA ASP A 50 15.24 -10.49 -14.77
C ASP A 50 15.23 -10.50 -13.23
N TYR A 51 15.11 -9.33 -12.59
CA TYR A 51 15.08 -9.22 -11.13
C TYR A 51 13.92 -10.02 -10.50
N ARG A 52 12.88 -10.31 -11.29
CA ARG A 52 11.74 -11.13 -10.88
C ARG A 52 12.12 -12.58 -10.59
N ASP A 53 13.21 -13.08 -11.16
CA ASP A 53 13.63 -14.47 -11.00
C ASP A 53 14.52 -14.70 -9.77
N ILE A 54 14.85 -13.63 -9.03
CA ILE A 54 15.53 -13.74 -7.74
C ILE A 54 14.64 -14.52 -6.77
N SER A 55 15.14 -15.67 -6.31
CA SER A 55 14.52 -16.48 -5.26
C SER A 55 14.70 -15.80 -3.89
N LEU A 56 13.63 -15.80 -3.08
CA LEU A 56 13.66 -15.34 -1.70
C LEU A 56 13.49 -16.55 -0.78
N ASP A 57 14.04 -16.47 0.43
CA ASP A 57 13.90 -17.53 1.43
C ASP A 57 12.45 -17.58 1.92
N GLU A 58 11.76 -18.67 1.60
CA GLU A 58 10.37 -18.92 2.01
C GLU A 58 10.35 -19.76 3.28
N ILE A 59 9.58 -19.33 4.28
CA ILE A 59 9.36 -20.08 5.53
C ILE A 59 7.89 -20.52 5.52
N LYS A 60 7.65 -21.83 5.49
CA LYS A 60 6.30 -22.44 5.41
C LYS A 60 5.51 -22.02 4.16
N GLY A 61 6.20 -21.80 3.04
CA GLY A 61 5.57 -21.39 1.78
C GLY A 61 5.04 -19.96 1.80
N GLU A 62 5.53 -19.10 2.68
CA GLU A 62 5.34 -17.66 2.63
C GLU A 62 6.69 -16.94 2.83
N VAL A 63 6.87 -15.77 2.22
CA VAL A 63 8.06 -14.94 2.45
C VAL A 63 7.85 -14.11 3.73
N PRO A 64 8.67 -14.30 4.78
CA PRO A 64 8.55 -13.51 6.00
C PRO A 64 8.72 -12.01 5.75
N CYS A 65 7.76 -11.21 6.22
CA CYS A 65 7.79 -9.76 6.06
C CYS A 65 8.44 -9.10 7.28
N TYR A 66 9.71 -8.69 7.18
CA TYR A 66 10.43 -8.04 8.28
C TYR A 66 10.30 -6.51 8.31
N ASP A 67 9.78 -5.89 7.23
CA ASP A 67 9.54 -4.45 7.19
C ASP A 67 8.10 -4.12 7.56
N ASP A 68 7.91 -3.12 8.41
CA ASP A 68 6.58 -2.55 8.67
C ASP A 68 5.89 -2.05 7.40
N ALA A 69 4.55 -2.11 7.38
CA ALA A 69 3.75 -1.59 6.27
C ALA A 69 4.06 -0.10 5.98
N ALA A 70 4.34 0.70 7.00
CA ALA A 70 4.79 2.09 6.85
C ALA A 70 6.13 2.21 6.09
N THR A 71 7.06 1.30 6.32
CA THR A 71 8.36 1.27 5.64
C THR A 71 8.21 0.85 4.19
N VAL A 72 7.40 -0.19 3.91
CA VAL A 72 7.06 -0.60 2.54
C VAL A 72 6.42 0.56 1.79
N ARG A 73 5.44 1.26 2.38
CA ARG A 73 4.83 2.46 1.75
C ARG A 73 5.85 3.53 1.40
N ARG A 74 6.80 3.81 2.29
CA ARG A 74 7.86 4.82 2.04
C ARG A 74 8.75 4.40 0.87
N LYS A 75 9.13 3.13 0.79
CA LYS A 75 9.91 2.58 -0.33
C LYS A 75 9.14 2.71 -1.66
N LEU A 76 7.87 2.31 -1.69
CA LEU A 76 7.05 2.42 -2.90
C LEU A 76 6.83 3.89 -3.32
N LYS A 77 6.55 4.79 -2.36
CA LYS A 77 6.43 6.22 -2.65
C LYS A 77 7.73 6.80 -3.21
N LYS A 78 8.88 6.41 -2.65
CA LYS A 78 10.19 6.84 -3.15
C LYS A 78 10.36 6.44 -4.62
N LEU A 79 10.05 5.21 -5.00
CA LEU A 79 10.12 4.77 -6.41
C LEU A 79 9.21 5.61 -7.33
N LEU A 80 7.99 5.92 -6.89
CA LEU A 80 7.05 6.75 -7.65
C LEU A 80 7.51 8.21 -7.77
N THR A 81 8.14 8.76 -6.73
CA THR A 81 8.66 10.13 -6.72
C THR A 81 9.93 10.27 -7.55
N ASP A 82 10.87 9.33 -7.41
CA ASP A 82 12.15 9.33 -8.11
C ASP A 82 11.96 9.08 -9.62
N LYS A 83 10.82 8.48 -10.02
CA LYS A 83 10.50 8.12 -11.42
C LYS A 83 11.63 7.34 -12.09
N SER A 84 12.33 6.50 -11.33
CA SER A 84 13.40 5.66 -11.85
C SER A 84 12.87 4.66 -12.88
N ILE A 85 13.78 4.15 -13.70
CA ILE A 85 13.46 3.15 -14.72
C ILE A 85 13.35 1.79 -14.03
N ILE A 86 12.37 0.98 -14.45
CA ILE A 86 12.18 -0.38 -13.94
C ILE A 86 13.29 -1.26 -14.53
N PRO A 87 14.05 -2.02 -13.72
CA PRO A 87 15.07 -2.93 -14.24
C PRO A 87 14.51 -3.88 -15.31
N GLY A 88 15.23 -4.04 -16.42
CA GLY A 88 14.80 -4.88 -17.55
C GLY A 88 13.74 -4.26 -18.48
N THR A 89 13.23 -3.06 -18.22
CA THR A 89 12.28 -2.38 -19.11
C THR A 89 12.66 -0.93 -19.35
N SER A 90 12.12 -0.32 -20.42
CA SER A 90 12.27 1.11 -20.70
C SER A 90 11.25 2.00 -19.96
N LYS A 91 10.36 1.40 -19.15
CA LYS A 91 9.25 2.10 -18.49
C LYS A 91 9.70 2.70 -17.16
N LYS A 92 9.16 3.87 -16.83
CA LYS A 92 9.34 4.50 -15.51
C LYS A 92 8.39 3.91 -14.49
N TRP A 93 8.77 3.96 -13.22
CA TRP A 93 7.87 3.62 -12.12
C TRP A 93 6.63 4.53 -12.13
N THR A 94 5.49 3.93 -12.45
CA THR A 94 4.16 4.51 -12.31
C THR A 94 3.32 3.60 -11.42
N GLN A 95 2.23 4.11 -10.85
CA GLN A 95 1.36 3.28 -10.01
C GLN A 95 0.80 2.06 -10.79
N ALA A 96 0.44 2.25 -12.06
CA ALA A 96 -0.03 1.16 -12.92
C ALA A 96 1.08 0.14 -13.22
N ALA A 97 2.29 0.60 -13.56
CA ALA A 97 3.41 -0.30 -13.80
C ALA A 97 3.76 -1.10 -12.53
N MET A 98 3.78 -0.45 -11.38
CA MET A 98 4.04 -1.11 -10.10
C MET A 98 3.03 -2.20 -9.76
N VAL A 99 1.74 -1.97 -10.04
CA VAL A 99 0.70 -3.00 -9.87
C VAL A 99 0.92 -4.15 -10.83
N ALA A 100 1.26 -3.88 -12.09
CA ALA A 100 1.55 -4.93 -13.06
C ALA A 100 2.75 -5.78 -12.63
N GLU A 101 3.81 -5.17 -12.09
CA GLU A 101 4.95 -5.90 -11.52
C GLU A 101 4.54 -6.77 -10.33
N MET A 102 3.71 -6.25 -9.41
CA MET A 102 3.21 -7.04 -8.28
C MET A 102 2.33 -8.22 -8.74
N GLN A 103 1.49 -8.02 -9.76
CA GLN A 103 0.66 -9.08 -10.35
C GLN A 103 1.51 -10.14 -11.05
N GLU A 104 2.60 -9.75 -11.69
CA GLU A 104 3.50 -10.71 -12.33
C GLU A 104 4.26 -11.54 -11.30
N LEU A 105 4.68 -10.92 -10.18
CA LEU A 105 5.23 -11.64 -9.04
C LEU A 105 4.22 -12.62 -8.43
N GLU A 106 2.93 -12.24 -8.36
CA GLU A 106 1.86 -13.11 -7.89
C GLU A 106 1.66 -14.34 -8.77
N LYS A 107 1.69 -14.18 -10.10
CA LYS A 107 1.57 -15.31 -11.03
C LYS A 107 2.74 -16.29 -10.94
N ARG A 108 3.95 -15.80 -10.65
CA ARG A 108 5.16 -16.62 -10.52
C ARG A 108 5.30 -17.24 -9.13
N GLY A 109 4.72 -16.61 -8.11
CA GLY A 109 4.81 -17.02 -6.72
C GLY A 109 3.75 -18.03 -6.30
N HIS A 110 3.88 -18.52 -5.07
CA HIS A 110 2.85 -19.33 -4.43
C HIS A 110 1.61 -18.45 -4.10
N PRO A 111 0.39 -18.99 -4.20
CA PRO A 111 -0.81 -18.28 -3.80
C PRO A 111 -0.78 -18.05 -2.30
N VAL A 112 -0.81 -16.79 -1.88
CA VAL A 112 -0.81 -16.41 -0.47
C VAL A 112 -2.24 -16.16 -0.01
N PRO A 113 -2.66 -16.72 1.14
CA PRO A 113 -3.95 -16.38 1.71
C PRO A 113 -3.94 -14.89 2.10
N TYR A 114 -4.87 -14.16 1.51
CA TYR A 114 -5.28 -12.83 1.97
C TYR A 114 -6.58 -12.95 2.74
N ASN A 115 -7.04 -11.85 3.35
CA ASN A 115 -8.40 -11.82 3.88
C ASN A 115 -9.41 -12.18 2.76
N GLN A 116 -10.53 -12.82 3.12
CA GLN A 116 -11.44 -13.51 2.18
C GLN A 116 -11.98 -12.64 1.02
N ASN A 117 -11.82 -11.31 1.08
CA ASN A 117 -12.34 -10.36 0.11
C ASN A 117 -11.26 -9.65 -0.73
N ALA A 118 -9.98 -9.95 -0.52
CA ALA A 118 -8.91 -9.28 -1.25
C ALA A 118 -8.60 -9.97 -2.58
N THR A 119 -9.04 -9.36 -3.68
CA THR A 119 -8.66 -9.73 -5.04
C THR A 119 -7.32 -9.10 -5.41
N GLY A 120 -6.21 -9.77 -5.05
CA GLY A 120 -4.85 -9.49 -5.54
C GLY A 120 -4.33 -8.04 -5.43
N PRO A 121 -3.11 -7.76 -5.90
CA PRO A 121 -2.64 -6.39 -6.09
C PRO A 121 -3.41 -5.76 -7.27
N SER A 122 -4.05 -4.62 -7.00
CA SER A 122 -4.77 -3.83 -8.01
C SER A 122 -4.47 -2.34 -7.84
N ALA A 123 -4.77 -1.53 -8.86
CA ALA A 123 -4.54 -0.09 -8.80
C ALA A 123 -5.29 0.58 -7.63
N ARG A 124 -6.52 0.13 -7.34
CA ARG A 124 -7.32 0.63 -6.24
C ARG A 124 -6.77 0.20 -4.88
N SER A 125 -6.37 -1.06 -4.71
CA SER A 125 -5.80 -1.54 -3.44
C SER A 125 -4.46 -0.86 -3.16
N LEU A 126 -3.61 -0.65 -4.17
CA LEU A 126 -2.36 0.11 -4.01
C LEU A 126 -2.62 1.57 -3.64
N GLY A 127 -3.58 2.24 -4.30
CA GLY A 127 -3.94 3.61 -3.98
C GLY A 127 -4.45 3.75 -2.53
N ASN A 128 -5.25 2.80 -2.06
CA ASN A 128 -5.72 2.76 -0.67
C ASN A 128 -4.55 2.49 0.29
N PHE A 129 -3.68 1.54 -0.03
CA PHE A 129 -2.51 1.22 0.78
C PHE A 129 -1.64 2.45 0.97
N LEU A 130 -1.26 3.15 -0.11
CA LEU A 130 -0.38 4.33 -0.04
C LEU A 130 -0.98 5.51 0.75
N LYS A 131 -2.30 5.61 0.86
CA LYS A 131 -3.01 6.64 1.63
C LYS A 131 -3.10 6.31 3.13
N LYS A 132 -2.94 5.05 3.53
CA LYS A 132 -3.06 4.64 4.93
C LYS A 132 -1.89 5.14 5.78
N THR A 133 -2.19 5.36 7.05
CA THR A 133 -1.26 5.83 8.09
C THR A 133 -1.09 4.76 9.18
N GLY A 134 -0.15 4.97 10.10
CA GLY A 134 0.18 4.02 11.17
C GLY A 134 1.23 2.98 10.78
N LYS A 135 1.77 2.23 11.76
CA LYS A 135 2.85 1.24 11.54
C LYS A 135 2.41 0.09 10.63
N MET A 136 1.25 -0.50 10.94
CA MET A 136 0.66 -1.66 10.24
C MET A 136 -0.65 -1.35 9.49
N GLY A 137 -0.95 -0.07 9.23
CA GLY A 137 -2.18 0.28 8.49
C GLY A 137 -2.21 -0.38 7.11
N ALA A 138 -3.29 -1.10 6.79
CA ALA A 138 -3.44 -1.98 5.63
C ALA A 138 -2.34 -3.06 5.50
N GLY A 139 -1.83 -3.57 6.63
CA GLY A 139 -0.92 -4.71 6.67
C GLY A 139 -1.55 -6.05 6.23
N ASP A 140 -2.87 -6.10 6.11
CA ASP A 140 -3.64 -7.22 5.57
C ASP A 140 -3.81 -7.14 4.04
N SER A 141 -3.39 -6.04 3.41
CA SER A 141 -3.56 -5.84 1.97
C SER A 141 -2.56 -6.67 1.14
N PRO A 142 -2.95 -7.20 -0.02
CA PRO A 142 -2.04 -7.91 -0.92
C PRO A 142 -0.90 -7.00 -1.42
N CYS A 143 -1.14 -5.69 -1.52
CA CYS A 143 -0.12 -4.71 -1.88
C CYS A 143 1.00 -4.57 -0.84
N TYR A 144 0.72 -4.85 0.44
CA TYR A 144 1.77 -4.86 1.46
C TYR A 144 2.74 -6.02 1.23
N TYR A 145 2.20 -7.23 1.07
CA TYR A 145 3.00 -8.44 0.86
C TYR A 145 3.79 -8.39 -0.45
N TRP A 146 3.12 -8.18 -1.59
CA TRP A 146 3.80 -8.10 -2.88
C TRP A 146 4.70 -6.88 -3.00
N GLY A 147 4.34 -5.76 -2.35
CA GLY A 147 5.20 -4.57 -2.28
C GLY A 147 6.48 -4.83 -1.48
N TYR A 148 6.42 -5.63 -0.42
CA TYR A 148 7.58 -6.07 0.33
C TYR A 148 8.50 -6.93 -0.55
N ILE A 149 7.96 -8.00 -1.17
CA ILE A 149 8.70 -8.89 -2.08
C ILE A 149 9.36 -8.10 -3.21
N LEU A 150 8.61 -7.20 -3.86
CA LEU A 150 9.13 -6.34 -4.92
C LEU A 150 10.34 -5.52 -4.42
N SER A 151 10.19 -4.86 -3.27
CA SER A 151 11.28 -4.06 -2.71
C SER A 151 12.49 -4.88 -2.29
N GLU A 152 12.28 -6.15 -1.94
CA GLU A 152 13.36 -7.05 -1.53
C GLU A 152 14.13 -7.60 -2.72
N LYS A 153 13.43 -8.01 -3.77
CA LYS A 153 14.07 -8.38 -5.04
C LYS A 153 14.87 -7.22 -5.62
N LEU A 154 14.31 -6.00 -5.60
CA LEU A 154 15.04 -4.80 -6.01
C LEU A 154 16.28 -4.51 -5.15
N ARG A 155 16.22 -4.77 -3.84
CA ARG A 155 17.37 -4.63 -2.94
C ARG A 155 18.49 -5.59 -3.33
N ILE A 156 18.17 -6.87 -3.52
CA ILE A 156 19.14 -7.90 -3.91
C ILE A 156 19.71 -7.58 -5.30
N TRP A 157 18.86 -7.16 -6.23
CA TRP A 157 19.24 -6.72 -7.56
C TRP A 157 20.24 -5.56 -7.53
N ASN A 158 20.01 -4.56 -6.69
CA ASN A 158 20.90 -3.41 -6.52
C ASN A 158 22.18 -3.75 -5.72
N GLY A 159 22.25 -4.92 -5.08
CA GLY A 159 23.34 -5.27 -4.17
C GLY A 159 23.33 -4.48 -2.85
N ASP A 160 22.19 -3.89 -2.50
CA ASP A 160 22.04 -3.11 -1.27
C ASP A 160 22.09 -4.03 -0.04
N LYS A 161 22.83 -3.66 1.00
CA LYS A 161 22.93 -4.46 2.24
C LYS A 161 21.61 -4.42 3.03
N LYS A 162 21.36 -5.47 3.83
CA LYS A 162 20.22 -5.47 4.77
C LYS A 162 20.34 -4.29 5.72
N SER A 163 19.22 -3.61 5.99
CA SER A 163 19.20 -2.46 6.88
C SER A 163 19.32 -2.90 8.35
N LYS A 164 19.97 -2.09 9.20
CA LYS A 164 20.01 -2.32 10.67
C LYS A 164 18.64 -2.61 11.30
N PRO A 165 17.54 -1.87 10.99
CA PRO A 165 16.24 -2.19 11.58
C PRO A 165 15.72 -3.55 11.15
N ARG A 166 16.06 -4.02 9.95
CA ARG A 166 15.70 -5.36 9.51
C ARG A 166 16.45 -6.44 10.28
N LEU A 167 17.75 -6.29 10.48
CA LEU A 167 18.53 -7.25 11.28
C LEU A 167 17.94 -7.41 12.68
N LYS A 168 17.51 -6.29 13.29
CA LYS A 168 16.79 -6.32 14.57
C LYS A 168 15.41 -6.99 14.46
N ALA A 169 14.66 -6.76 13.38
CA ALA A 169 13.36 -7.39 13.18
C ALA A 169 13.47 -8.90 12.92
N GLU A 170 14.55 -9.35 12.25
CA GLU A 170 14.86 -10.77 12.05
C GLU A 170 15.15 -11.46 13.40
N GLU A 171 15.81 -10.77 14.34
CA GLU A 171 16.05 -11.25 15.71
C GLU A 171 14.76 -11.28 16.56
N GLU A 172 13.94 -10.21 16.50
CA GLU A 172 12.72 -10.09 17.32
C GLU A 172 11.57 -10.95 16.78
N PHE A 173 11.49 -11.15 15.46
CA PHE A 173 10.39 -11.84 14.78
C PHE A 173 10.94 -12.83 13.74
N PRO A 174 11.39 -14.04 14.13
CA PRO A 174 11.98 -15.00 13.18
C PRO A 174 11.04 -15.40 12.03
N GLY A 175 9.72 -15.40 12.29
CA GLY A 175 8.68 -15.65 11.27
C GLY A 175 8.15 -14.40 10.54
N GLY A 176 8.75 -13.23 10.76
CA GLY A 176 8.29 -11.96 10.23
C GLY A 176 7.11 -11.36 11.01
N HIS A 177 6.70 -10.16 10.60
CA HIS A 177 5.54 -9.48 11.18
C HIS A 177 4.23 -10.12 10.74
N VAL A 178 3.30 -10.25 11.70
CA VAL A 178 1.93 -10.69 11.42
C VAL A 178 1.24 -9.69 10.47
N ARG A 179 0.69 -10.20 9.36
CA ARG A 179 0.03 -9.43 8.29
C ARG A 179 -1.39 -9.00 8.65
N GLU A 180 -1.58 -8.49 9.86
CA GLU A 180 -2.90 -8.09 10.37
C GLU A 180 -2.92 -6.60 10.71
N ASP A 181 -3.89 -5.87 10.14
CA ASP A 181 -4.16 -4.50 10.54
C ASP A 181 -5.07 -4.51 11.79
N ALA A 182 -4.58 -3.91 12.88
CA ALA A 182 -5.35 -3.71 14.10
C ALA A 182 -6.65 -2.93 13.85
N SER A 183 -6.70 -2.08 12.81
CA SER A 183 -7.91 -1.34 12.44
C SER A 183 -8.98 -2.25 11.83
N THR A 184 -8.60 -3.27 11.08
CA THR A 184 -9.52 -4.26 10.50
C THR A 184 -10.17 -5.09 11.62
N LYS A 185 -9.40 -5.51 12.63
CA LYS A 185 -9.93 -6.30 13.77
C LYS A 185 -10.95 -5.55 14.63
N ARG A 186 -10.84 -4.22 14.75
CA ARG A 186 -11.78 -3.42 15.57
C ARG A 186 -13.18 -3.29 14.98
N MET A 187 -13.38 -3.59 13.69
CA MET A 187 -14.65 -3.35 13.01
C MET A 187 -15.66 -4.51 13.08
N SER A 188 -15.30 -5.67 13.66
CA SER A 188 -16.22 -6.80 13.79
C SER A 188 -16.94 -6.87 15.14
N MET A 189 -16.93 -5.80 15.95
CA MET A 189 -17.95 -5.70 16.98
C MET A 189 -19.28 -5.44 16.27
N PRO A 190 -20.29 -6.33 16.39
CA PRO A 190 -21.57 -6.14 15.72
C PRO A 190 -22.12 -4.78 16.16
N ARG A 191 -22.18 -3.84 15.22
CA ARG A 191 -22.79 -2.53 15.45
C ARG A 191 -24.27 -2.80 15.70
N GLY A 192 -24.66 -2.85 16.97
CA GLY A 192 -26.04 -3.03 17.36
C GLY A 192 -26.67 -4.25 16.70
N GLY A 193 -26.23 -5.46 17.08
CA GLY A 193 -27.16 -6.58 17.02
C GLY A 193 -28.49 -6.11 17.63
N PRO A 194 -29.65 -6.49 17.03
CA PRO A 194 -30.93 -6.04 17.54
C PRO A 194 -30.93 -6.23 19.06
N PRO A 195 -31.35 -5.21 19.84
CA PRO A 195 -31.42 -5.37 21.29
C PRO A 195 -32.14 -6.69 21.58
N PRO A 196 -31.69 -7.48 22.58
CA PRO A 196 -32.31 -8.76 22.85
C PRO A 196 -33.84 -8.58 22.92
N PRO A 197 -34.61 -9.47 22.26
CA PRO A 197 -36.07 -9.37 22.30
C PRO A 197 -36.51 -9.30 23.77
N GLY A 198 -37.06 -8.15 24.18
CA GLY A 198 -37.41 -7.84 25.57
C GLY A 198 -36.82 -6.54 26.14
N ALA A 199 -35.84 -5.90 25.50
CA ALA A 199 -35.26 -4.64 26.01
C ALA A 199 -36.01 -3.35 25.58
N TRP A 200 -37.16 -3.49 24.93
CA TRP A 200 -38.06 -2.38 24.61
C TRP A 200 -39.50 -2.75 25.04
N GLU A 201 -39.76 -2.88 26.33
CA GLU A 201 -41.12 -2.61 26.79
C GLU A 201 -41.22 -1.09 27.01
N PRO A 202 -41.81 -0.32 26.07
CA PRO A 202 -42.17 1.05 26.38
C PRO A 202 -43.21 0.99 27.49
N ASN A 203 -42.85 1.52 28.66
CA ASN A 203 -43.80 1.85 29.70
C ASN A 203 -44.89 2.71 29.06
N ALA A 204 -46.07 2.12 28.89
CA ALA A 204 -47.23 2.71 28.26
C ALA A 204 -47.78 3.86 29.12
N ARG A 205 -47.10 5.01 29.08
CA ARG A 205 -47.64 6.28 29.55
C ARG A 205 -47.55 7.27 28.40
N GLY A 206 -48.66 7.33 27.68
CA GLY A 206 -48.85 8.17 26.51
C GLY A 206 -48.59 9.63 26.82
N VAL A 207 -47.62 10.19 26.10
CA VAL A 207 -47.60 11.59 25.69
C VAL A 207 -47.01 11.60 24.29
N THR A 208 -47.86 11.66 23.27
CA THR A 208 -47.43 11.92 21.90
C THR A 208 -47.08 13.41 21.77
N PRO A 209 -45.82 13.83 21.56
CA PRO A 209 -45.56 15.19 21.13
C PRO A 209 -46.08 15.37 19.71
N ALA A 210 -46.93 16.37 19.51
CA ALA A 210 -47.44 16.78 18.21
C ALA A 210 -46.26 17.08 17.27
N VAL A 211 -46.17 16.34 16.17
CA VAL A 211 -45.17 16.57 15.13
C VAL A 211 -45.58 17.81 14.34
N PRO A 212 -44.76 18.88 14.27
CA PRO A 212 -45.05 20.02 13.42
C PRO A 212 -44.95 19.62 11.95
N SER A 213 -46.07 19.74 11.26
CA SER A 213 -46.22 19.58 9.81
C SER A 213 -45.27 20.54 9.09
N MET A 214 -44.17 20.03 8.53
CA MET A 214 -43.26 20.83 7.71
C MET A 214 -43.82 20.96 6.27
N PRO A 215 -43.82 22.16 5.69
CA PRO A 215 -44.26 22.39 4.32
C PRO A 215 -43.31 21.72 3.32
N LEU A 216 -43.90 20.95 2.41
CA LEU A 216 -43.25 20.41 1.22
C LEU A 216 -42.72 21.57 0.37
N GLY A 217 -41.40 21.74 0.36
CA GLY A 217 -40.72 22.69 -0.53
C GLY A 217 -40.83 22.25 -2.00
N PRO A 218 -40.89 23.22 -2.94
CA PRO A 218 -41.08 22.94 -4.35
C PRO A 218 -39.93 22.15 -4.96
N GLN A 219 -40.29 21.13 -5.74
CA GLN A 219 -39.36 20.33 -6.52
C GLN A 219 -38.75 21.19 -7.63
N GLY A 220 -37.50 21.61 -7.44
CA GLY A 220 -36.70 22.26 -8.47
C GLY A 220 -36.34 21.25 -9.56
N LEU A 221 -37.07 21.30 -10.67
CA LEU A 221 -36.72 20.69 -11.95
C LEU A 221 -35.39 21.29 -12.44
N CYS A 222 -34.28 20.59 -12.20
CA CYS A 222 -33.03 20.85 -12.92
C CYS A 222 -33.12 20.24 -14.31
N THR A 223 -33.67 21.00 -15.25
CA THR A 223 -33.50 20.77 -16.68
C THR A 223 -32.08 21.20 -17.09
N GLY A 224 -31.45 20.41 -17.97
CA GLY A 224 -30.42 20.93 -18.87
C GLY A 224 -28.96 20.73 -18.46
N SER A 225 -28.38 19.62 -18.94
CA SER A 225 -27.08 19.72 -19.60
C SER A 225 -26.95 18.61 -20.63
N VAL A 226 -27.36 18.94 -21.86
CA VAL A 226 -27.03 18.19 -23.06
C VAL A 226 -25.53 18.34 -23.26
N VAL A 227 -24.77 17.29 -22.96
CA VAL A 227 -23.35 17.24 -23.33
C VAL A 227 -23.29 17.01 -24.85
N PRO A 228 -22.62 17.86 -25.62
CA PRO A 228 -22.48 17.66 -27.06
C PRO A 228 -21.65 16.40 -27.32
N LEU A 229 -22.28 15.45 -28.02
CA LEU A 229 -21.66 14.29 -28.62
C LEU A 229 -20.67 14.78 -29.68
N MET A 230 -19.38 14.89 -29.33
CA MET A 230 -18.35 15.17 -30.31
C MET A 230 -18.14 13.95 -31.22
N PRO A 231 -18.02 14.13 -32.54
CA PRO A 231 -17.75 13.05 -33.47
C PRO A 231 -16.33 12.51 -33.25
N ARG A 232 -16.22 11.19 -33.05
CA ARG A 232 -14.97 10.46 -33.15
C ARG A 232 -14.50 10.52 -34.61
N GLY A 233 -13.46 11.31 -34.87
CA GLY A 233 -12.74 11.27 -36.13
C GLY A 233 -12.01 9.93 -36.28
N PRO A 234 -11.90 9.38 -37.50
CA PRO A 234 -11.06 8.22 -37.78
C PRO A 234 -9.61 8.67 -37.92
N GLU A 235 -8.78 8.46 -36.88
CA GLU A 235 -7.33 8.49 -37.07
C GLU A 235 -6.86 7.17 -37.67
N VAL A 236 -6.74 7.21 -38.99
CA VAL A 236 -5.92 6.31 -39.79
C VAL A 236 -4.48 6.82 -39.66
N CYS A 237 -3.62 6.05 -38.99
CA CYS A 237 -2.17 6.19 -39.13
C CYS A 237 -1.54 4.80 -39.14
N THR A 238 -1.56 4.18 -40.32
CA THR A 238 -0.72 3.06 -40.72
C THR A 238 0.75 3.52 -40.67
N GLY A 239 1.43 3.21 -39.56
CA GLY A 239 2.86 3.44 -39.38
C GLY A 239 3.69 2.24 -39.83
N PHE A 240 4.10 2.30 -41.09
CA PHE A 240 5.27 1.68 -41.72
C PHE A 240 6.32 1.10 -40.73
N VAL A 241 6.52 -0.23 -40.77
CA VAL A 241 7.64 -0.93 -40.11
C VAL A 241 8.73 -1.15 -41.17
N PRO A 242 9.91 -0.50 -41.08
CA PRO A 242 11.00 -0.82 -41.99
C PRO A 242 11.58 -2.21 -41.69
N PRO A 243 12.03 -2.96 -42.71
CA PRO A 243 12.68 -4.26 -42.53
C PRO A 243 14.01 -4.10 -41.79
N VAL A 244 14.22 -4.97 -40.81
CA VAL A 244 15.48 -5.07 -40.05
C VAL A 244 16.53 -5.70 -40.96
N PRO A 245 17.74 -5.12 -41.13
CA PRO A 245 18.81 -5.76 -41.88
C PRO A 245 19.33 -6.99 -41.11
N ASP A 246 19.31 -8.11 -41.82
CA ASP A 246 19.88 -9.39 -41.42
C ASP A 246 21.39 -9.24 -41.22
N THR A 247 21.87 -9.41 -39.99
CA THR A 247 23.30 -9.43 -39.65
C THR A 247 23.77 -10.87 -39.44
N SER A 248 23.44 -11.72 -40.40
CA SER A 248 24.03 -13.05 -40.58
C SER A 248 25.22 -12.92 -41.53
N LEU A 249 26.40 -12.53 -41.02
CA LEU A 249 27.74 -12.82 -41.59
C LEU A 249 28.80 -11.94 -40.93
N ALA A 250 29.62 -12.53 -40.06
CA ALA A 250 31.08 -12.39 -40.05
C ALA A 250 31.60 -12.70 -38.64
N ARG A 251 32.11 -13.92 -38.47
CA ARG A 251 33.49 -14.14 -38.04
C ARG A 251 33.83 -15.62 -38.17
N LEU A 252 34.65 -15.88 -39.19
CA LEU A 252 35.67 -16.93 -39.22
C LEU A 252 36.60 -16.80 -38.01
#